data_AF-A0A9X2FV95-F1
#
_entry.id   AF-A0A9X2FV95-F1
#
_cell.length_a   1.000
_cell.length_b   1.000
_cell.length_c   1.000
_cell.angle_alpha   90.00
_cell.angle_beta   90.00
_cell.angle_gamma   90.00
#
_symmetry.space_group_name_H-M   'P 1'
#
loop_
_entity.id
_entity.type
_entity.pdbx_description
1 polymer ?
#
loop_
_entity_poly.entity_id
_entity_poly.type
_entity_poly.pdbx_seq_one_letter_code
_entity_poly.pdbx_strand_id
1 'polypeptide(L)'
;MHDDKVRTCLPSDEDAPEFVRKLYTHASIDFNKEDLDQEKLAAFKQLVVELCHDFTVYQGMFGSVQARNNSYKLGKSVMFIVERSMLTQICLRYAALVHDNSPMKDGKTKKGEQVVSFKELIKPLGSAWLNANLKECEAFFSSSGLKKWRNKVIAHNDLKVFKNRAKYIPKLSIDVIQEQLSLLNESLNYLEDKQYQVTQVEVGLEFGEGLDKYREMLDSL
;
A
#
# COMPACT_ATOMS: atom_id res chain seq x y z
N MET A 1 -42.88 23.64 14.24
CA MET A 1 -41.69 22.83 14.55
C MET A 1 -41.92 21.48 13.91
N HIS A 2 -41.35 21.25 12.71
CA HIS A 2 -41.41 19.94 12.10
C HIS A 2 -40.34 19.07 12.74
N ASP A 3 -40.82 17.99 13.35
CA ASP A 3 -40.04 16.96 14.01
C ASP A 3 -39.43 16.09 12.90
N ASP A 4 -38.34 16.56 12.29
CA ASP A 4 -37.56 15.79 11.31
C ASP A 4 -36.83 14.67 12.05
N LYS A 5 -37.58 13.61 12.37
CA LYS A 5 -37.00 12.34 12.80
C LYS A 5 -36.09 11.84 11.70
N VAL A 6 -34.78 11.92 11.93
CA VAL A 6 -33.75 11.34 11.07
C VAL A 6 -34.11 9.87 10.81
N ARG A 7 -34.60 9.57 9.60
CA ARG A 7 -34.88 8.20 9.17
C ARG A 7 -33.56 7.52 8.84
N THR A 8 -33.08 6.66 9.72
CA THR A 8 -32.04 5.68 9.37
C THR A 8 -32.65 4.67 8.41
N CYS A 9 -32.15 4.67 7.16
CA CYS A 9 -32.55 3.72 6.12
C CYS A 9 -31.43 2.69 5.98
N LEU A 10 -31.77 1.40 6.01
CA LEU A 10 -30.82 0.36 5.64
C LEU A 10 -30.68 0.34 4.11
N PRO A 11 -29.50 -0.04 3.57
CA PRO A 11 -29.29 -0.08 2.11
C PRO A 11 -30.24 -1.03 1.38
N SER A 12 -30.76 -2.03 2.09
CA SER A 12 -31.75 -3.01 1.63
C SER A 12 -33.19 -2.49 1.60
N ASP A 13 -33.48 -1.31 2.16
CA ASP A 13 -34.84 -0.80 2.24
C ASP A 13 -35.34 -0.34 0.85
N GLU A 14 -36.60 -0.63 0.52
CA GLU A 14 -37.24 -0.21 -0.74
C GLU A 14 -37.28 1.32 -0.91
N ASP A 15 -37.21 2.05 0.21
CA ASP A 15 -37.23 3.52 0.26
C ASP A 15 -35.82 4.13 0.43
N ALA A 16 -34.77 3.31 0.47
CA ALA A 16 -33.40 3.80 0.65
C ALA A 16 -33.00 4.73 -0.51
N PRO A 17 -32.52 5.96 -0.21
CA PRO A 17 -32.05 6.87 -1.24
C PRO A 17 -30.98 6.23 -2.12
N GLU A 18 -30.95 6.57 -3.40
CA GLU A 18 -30.03 5.96 -4.37
C GLU A 18 -28.55 6.11 -3.98
N PHE A 19 -28.19 7.19 -3.26
CA PHE A 19 -26.84 7.38 -2.73
C PHE A 19 -26.51 6.38 -1.60
N VAL A 20 -27.48 6.01 -0.75
CA VAL A 20 -27.33 4.97 0.28
C VAL A 20 -27.19 3.61 -0.40
N ARG A 21 -27.97 3.31 -1.43
CA ARG A 21 -27.79 2.05 -2.17
C ARG A 21 -26.41 1.96 -2.83
N LYS A 22 -25.98 3.03 -3.52
CA LYS A 22 -24.66 3.11 -4.16
C LYS A 22 -23.50 2.94 -3.17
N LEU A 23 -23.63 3.44 -1.94
CA LEU A 23 -22.62 3.28 -0.89
C LEU A 23 -22.39 1.80 -0.48
N TYR A 24 -23.35 0.91 -0.74
CA TYR A 24 -23.29 -0.51 -0.36
C TYR A 24 -23.45 -1.45 -1.57
N THR A 25 -23.38 -0.92 -2.81
CA THR A 25 -23.37 -1.76 -4.01
C THR A 25 -21.92 -2.14 -4.31
N HIS A 26 -21.49 -3.30 -3.81
CA HIS A 26 -20.17 -3.84 -4.12
C HIS A 26 -20.20 -4.62 -5.43
N ALA A 27 -19.08 -4.62 -6.16
CA ALA A 27 -18.96 -5.42 -7.38
C ALA A 27 -19.14 -6.91 -7.01
N SER A 28 -20.06 -7.61 -7.68
CA SER A 28 -20.25 -9.04 -7.47
C SER A 28 -18.96 -9.79 -7.82
N ILE A 29 -18.54 -10.72 -6.97
CA ILE A 29 -17.39 -11.58 -7.24
C ILE A 29 -17.59 -12.32 -8.57
N ASP A 30 -16.68 -12.07 -9.51
CA ASP A 30 -16.72 -12.52 -10.90
C ASP A 30 -15.72 -13.66 -11.21
N PHE A 31 -15.22 -14.35 -10.18
CA PHE A 31 -14.28 -15.46 -10.30
C PHE A 31 -14.65 -16.62 -9.35
N ASN A 32 -14.15 -17.83 -9.65
CA ASN A 32 -14.29 -18.97 -8.75
C ASN A 32 -13.22 -18.92 -7.64
N LYS A 33 -13.65 -18.95 -6.38
CA LYS A 33 -12.76 -18.91 -5.22
C LYS A 33 -11.85 -20.14 -5.11
N GLU A 34 -12.23 -21.27 -5.71
CA GLU A 34 -11.39 -22.48 -5.73
C GLU A 34 -10.12 -22.29 -6.57
N ASP A 35 -10.14 -21.37 -7.53
CA ASP A 35 -8.97 -21.02 -8.35
C ASP A 35 -8.00 -20.06 -7.63
N LEU A 36 -8.38 -19.57 -6.43
CA LEU A 36 -7.57 -18.65 -5.63
C LEU A 36 -6.57 -19.40 -4.76
N ASP A 37 -5.29 -19.27 -5.11
CA ASP A 37 -4.18 -19.80 -4.34
C ASP A 37 -4.03 -19.04 -3.00
N GLN A 38 -4.36 -19.74 -1.91
CA GLN A 38 -4.38 -19.18 -0.56
C GLN A 38 -2.98 -18.85 -0.02
N GLU A 39 -1.94 -19.59 -0.43
CA GLU A 39 -0.57 -19.29 -0.02
C GLU A 39 -0.10 -17.99 -0.67
N LYS A 40 -0.42 -17.82 -1.96
CA LYS A 40 -0.15 -16.59 -2.69
C LYS A 40 -0.95 -15.41 -2.18
N LEU A 41 -2.22 -15.61 -1.82
CA LEU A 41 -3.07 -14.58 -1.22
C LEU A 41 -2.49 -14.11 0.12
N ALA A 42 -2.05 -15.03 0.97
CA ALA A 42 -1.44 -14.68 2.26
C ALA A 42 -0.14 -13.87 2.09
N ALA A 43 0.73 -14.27 1.16
CA ALA A 43 1.95 -13.54 0.84
C ALA A 43 1.66 -12.13 0.29
N PHE A 44 0.69 -12.01 -0.64
CA PHE A 44 0.25 -10.73 -1.18
C PHE A 44 -0.32 -9.82 -0.09
N LYS A 45 -1.20 -10.35 0.77
CA LYS A 45 -1.78 -9.65 1.90
C LYS A 45 -0.71 -9.10 2.83
N GLN A 46 0.27 -9.92 3.19
CA GLN A 46 1.36 -9.50 4.06
C GLN A 46 2.11 -8.30 3.46
N LEU A 47 2.47 -8.36 2.17
CA LEU A 47 3.16 -7.27 1.50
C LEU A 47 2.33 -5.98 1.42
N VAL A 48 1.01 -6.09 1.19
CA VAL A 48 0.10 -4.93 1.21
C VAL A 48 0.03 -4.31 2.60
N VAL A 49 -0.11 -5.11 3.66
CA VAL A 49 -0.13 -4.64 5.06
C VAL A 49 1.19 -3.96 5.43
N GLU A 50 2.32 -4.57 5.08
CA GLU A 50 3.65 -4.00 5.32
C GLU A 50 3.85 -2.67 4.58
N LEU A 51 3.31 -2.54 3.37
CA LEU A 51 3.37 -1.31 2.59
C LEU A 51 2.49 -0.20 3.20
N CYS A 52 1.27 -0.55 3.63
CA CYS A 52 0.37 0.36 4.35
C CYS A 52 0.99 0.83 5.69
N HIS A 53 1.65 -0.07 6.42
CA HIS A 53 2.39 0.26 7.64
C HIS A 53 3.52 1.25 7.35
N ASP A 54 4.40 0.95 6.39
CA ASP A 54 5.52 1.85 6.01
C ASP A 54 5.00 3.23 5.60
N PHE A 55 3.90 3.28 4.85
CA PHE A 55 3.26 4.52 4.42
C PHE A 55 2.67 5.29 5.61
N THR A 56 2.04 4.60 6.57
CA THR A 56 1.49 5.23 7.77
C THR A 56 2.59 5.90 8.61
N VAL A 57 3.71 5.20 8.82
CA VAL A 57 4.86 5.77 9.53
C VAL A 57 5.42 6.96 8.75
N TYR A 58 5.54 6.85 7.42
CA TYR A 58 6.01 7.95 6.57
C TYR A 58 5.09 9.17 6.67
N GLN A 59 3.77 8.99 6.61
CA GLN A 59 2.79 10.06 6.73
C GLN A 59 2.81 10.71 8.13
N GLY A 60 2.96 9.92 9.19
CA GLY A 60 3.09 10.44 10.55
C GLY A 60 4.33 11.32 10.74
N MET A 61 5.45 10.96 10.12
CA MET A 61 6.72 11.69 10.26
C MET A 61 6.88 12.85 9.26
N PHE A 62 6.42 12.68 8.02
CA PHE A 62 6.73 13.57 6.90
C PHE A 62 5.50 14.00 6.09
N GLY A 63 4.31 13.54 6.48
CA GLY A 63 3.06 13.73 5.74
C GLY A 63 2.56 15.17 5.69
N SER A 64 2.92 15.99 6.67
CA SER A 64 2.59 17.41 6.71
C SER A 64 3.83 18.28 6.85
N VAL A 65 3.71 19.56 6.48
CA VAL A 65 4.79 20.54 6.68
C VAL A 65 5.18 20.61 8.16
N GLN A 66 4.20 20.55 9.07
CA GLN A 66 4.45 20.56 10.50
C GLN A 66 5.16 19.30 10.99
N ALA A 67 4.72 18.11 10.55
CA ALA A 67 5.36 16.84 10.89
C ALA A 67 6.82 16.82 10.40
N ARG A 68 7.05 17.18 9.13
CA ARG A 68 8.40 17.27 8.55
C ARG A 68 9.28 18.26 9.31
N ASN A 69 8.76 19.44 9.66
CA ASN A 69 9.49 20.43 10.45
C ASN A 69 9.86 19.90 11.84
N ASN A 70 8.95 19.17 12.49
CA ASN A 70 9.21 18.55 13.80
C ASN A 70 10.27 17.45 13.71
N SER A 71 10.16 16.54 12.74
CA SER A 71 11.17 15.52 12.50
C SER A 71 12.53 16.13 12.21
N TYR A 72 12.60 17.18 11.39
CA TYR A 72 13.86 17.82 11.01
C TYR A 72 14.58 18.53 12.18
N LYS A 73 13.90 18.81 13.30
CA LYS A 73 14.54 19.30 14.54
C LYS A 73 15.54 18.28 15.11
N LEU A 74 15.36 16.98 14.84
CA LEU A 74 16.29 15.91 15.24
C LEU A 74 17.59 15.90 14.41
N GLY A 75 17.65 16.70 13.33
CA GLY A 75 18.82 16.81 12.46
C GLY A 75 18.42 16.74 10.99
N LYS A 76 18.28 17.90 10.35
CA LYS A 76 17.81 18.03 8.96
C LYS A 76 18.54 17.13 7.95
N SER A 77 19.86 17.04 8.03
CA SER A 77 20.65 16.23 7.09
C SER A 77 20.38 14.73 7.24
N VAL A 78 20.24 14.24 8.47
CA VAL A 78 19.96 12.83 8.77
C VAL A 78 18.52 12.51 8.38
N MET A 79 17.58 13.34 8.81
CA MET A 79 16.15 13.12 8.55
C MET A 79 15.79 13.22 7.07
N PHE A 80 16.51 14.02 6.29
CA PHE A 80 16.37 14.00 4.83
C PHE A 80 16.77 12.65 4.22
N ILE A 81 17.82 11.99 4.75
CA ILE A 81 18.22 10.65 4.29
C ILE A 81 17.16 9.62 4.70
N VAL A 82 16.64 9.72 5.93
CA VAL A 82 15.57 8.85 6.44
C VAL A 82 14.30 8.98 5.59
N GLU A 83 13.80 10.20 5.38
CA GLU A 83 12.60 10.47 4.56
C GLU A 83 12.75 9.87 3.16
N ARG A 84 13.91 10.08 2.52
CA ARG A 84 14.21 9.51 1.20
C ARG A 84 14.28 7.99 1.21
N SER A 85 14.85 7.40 2.25
CA SER A 85 14.95 5.94 2.38
C SER A 85 13.58 5.30 2.52
N MET A 86 12.72 5.86 3.38
CA MET A 86 11.35 5.37 3.58
C MET A 86 10.54 5.47 2.28
N LEU A 87 10.55 6.62 1.62
CA LEU A 87 9.85 6.79 0.34
C LEU A 87 10.40 5.83 -0.73
N THR A 88 11.71 5.60 -0.75
CA THR A 88 12.34 4.63 -1.65
C THR A 88 11.83 3.21 -1.39
N GLN A 89 11.76 2.81 -0.12
CA GLN A 89 11.25 1.49 0.27
C GLN A 89 9.79 1.28 -0.13
N ILE A 90 8.92 2.26 0.14
CA ILE A 90 7.51 2.25 -0.27
C ILE A 90 7.39 2.08 -1.79
N CYS A 91 8.13 2.89 -2.54
CA CYS A 91 8.11 2.85 -4.00
C CYS A 91 8.61 1.51 -4.58
N LEU A 92 9.65 0.92 -3.97
CA LEU A 92 10.19 -0.37 -4.41
C LEU A 92 9.22 -1.53 -4.09
N ARG A 93 8.62 -1.55 -2.90
CA ARG A 93 7.62 -2.55 -2.52
C ARG A 93 6.38 -2.46 -3.39
N TYR A 94 5.86 -1.26 -3.65
CA TYR A 94 4.76 -1.04 -4.59
C TYR A 94 5.11 -1.54 -6.00
N ALA A 95 6.30 -1.21 -6.51
CA ALA A 95 6.74 -1.66 -7.82
C ALA A 95 6.87 -3.20 -7.90
N ALA A 96 7.29 -3.84 -6.81
CA ALA A 96 7.38 -5.28 -6.73
C ALA A 96 5.99 -5.94 -6.79
N LEU A 97 5.02 -5.40 -6.04
CA LEU A 97 3.62 -5.85 -6.06
C LEU A 97 2.99 -5.73 -7.45
N VAL A 98 3.20 -4.63 -8.15
CA VAL A 98 2.48 -4.36 -9.40
C VAL A 98 3.14 -4.96 -10.64
N HIS A 99 4.47 -5.00 -10.69
CA HIS A 99 5.18 -5.23 -11.95
C HIS A 99 6.33 -6.27 -11.88
N ASP A 100 6.73 -6.79 -10.71
CA ASP A 100 7.75 -7.84 -10.72
C ASP A 100 7.19 -9.17 -11.20
N ASN A 101 7.29 -9.42 -12.51
CA ASN A 101 7.10 -10.72 -13.14
C ASN A 101 8.38 -11.58 -13.02
N SER A 102 9.15 -11.43 -11.95
CA SER A 102 10.33 -12.26 -11.75
C SER A 102 9.90 -13.49 -10.98
N PRO A 103 9.70 -14.67 -11.62
CA PRO A 103 10.12 -15.86 -10.93
C PRO A 103 11.60 -15.61 -10.65
N MET A 104 11.98 -15.40 -9.39
CA MET A 104 13.40 -15.32 -9.03
C MET A 104 14.06 -16.54 -9.65
N LYS A 105 14.82 -16.30 -10.72
CA LYS A 105 15.20 -17.28 -11.72
C LYS A 105 16.39 -18.12 -11.26
N ASP A 106 16.49 -18.33 -9.96
CA ASP A 106 17.53 -19.07 -9.28
C ASP A 106 16.86 -19.68 -8.06
N GLY A 107 16.69 -21.01 -8.04
CA GLY A 107 16.06 -21.80 -6.98
C GLY A 107 16.84 -21.78 -5.65
N LYS A 108 17.15 -20.58 -5.14
CA LYS A 108 17.93 -20.29 -3.94
C LYS A 108 17.21 -19.35 -2.97
N THR A 109 15.92 -19.10 -3.15
CA THR A 109 15.11 -18.51 -2.07
C THR A 109 14.71 -19.61 -1.10
N LYS A 110 14.94 -19.36 0.19
CA LYS A 110 14.35 -20.17 1.26
C LYS A 110 12.84 -20.22 1.02
N LYS A 111 12.21 -21.38 1.21
CA LYS A 111 10.74 -21.49 1.27
C LYS A 111 10.23 -20.39 2.22
N GLY A 112 9.56 -19.37 1.69
CA GLY A 112 9.02 -18.24 2.47
C GLY A 112 9.19 -16.83 1.88
N GLU A 113 10.06 -16.62 0.89
CA GLU A 113 10.31 -15.28 0.30
C GLU A 113 9.87 -15.17 -1.18
N GLN A 114 8.74 -15.77 -1.55
CA GLN A 114 8.13 -15.48 -2.85
C GLN A 114 7.37 -14.15 -2.76
N VAL A 115 7.90 -13.13 -3.43
CA VAL A 115 7.10 -11.94 -3.76
C VAL A 115 6.09 -12.36 -4.81
N VAL A 116 4.82 -12.43 -4.42
CA VAL A 116 3.71 -12.71 -5.34
C VAL A 116 3.24 -11.38 -5.90
N SER A 117 3.44 -11.17 -7.19
CA SER A 117 2.89 -9.98 -7.84
C SER A 117 1.37 -10.05 -7.94
N PHE A 118 0.71 -8.89 -7.90
CA PHE A 118 -0.74 -8.77 -8.05
C PHE A 118 -1.21 -9.46 -9.34
N LYS A 119 -0.44 -9.31 -10.42
CA LYS A 119 -0.68 -9.96 -11.70
C LYS A 119 -0.64 -11.48 -11.63
N GLU A 120 0.34 -12.06 -10.95
CA GLU A 120 0.42 -13.52 -10.78
C GLU A 120 -0.72 -14.07 -9.93
N LEU A 121 -1.13 -13.34 -8.90
CA LEU A 121 -2.23 -13.71 -8.02
C LEU A 121 -3.56 -13.77 -8.79
N ILE A 122 -3.86 -12.77 -9.62
CA ILE A 122 -5.18 -12.65 -10.26
C ILE A 122 -5.28 -13.34 -11.62
N LYS A 123 -4.15 -13.69 -12.26
CA LYS A 123 -4.13 -14.31 -13.60
C LYS A 123 -5.00 -15.57 -13.71
N PRO A 124 -5.01 -16.52 -12.75
CA PRO A 124 -5.85 -17.70 -12.84
C PRO A 124 -7.34 -17.41 -12.73
N LEU A 125 -7.71 -16.29 -12.08
CA LEU A 125 -9.09 -15.99 -11.71
C LEU A 125 -9.95 -15.48 -12.88
N GLY A 126 -9.33 -14.92 -13.92
CA GLY A 126 -10.05 -14.35 -15.05
C GLY A 126 -10.95 -13.14 -14.72
N SER A 127 -10.89 -12.62 -13.49
CA SER A 127 -11.73 -11.51 -12.99
C SER A 127 -11.55 -10.24 -13.82
N ALA A 128 -12.62 -9.74 -14.41
CA ALA A 128 -12.61 -8.49 -15.17
C ALA A 128 -12.36 -7.30 -14.26
N TRP A 129 -12.94 -7.30 -13.06
CA TRP A 129 -12.79 -6.22 -12.08
C TRP A 129 -11.34 -6.12 -11.58
N LEU A 130 -10.73 -7.23 -11.14
CA LEU A 130 -9.34 -7.23 -10.69
C LEU A 130 -8.36 -6.85 -11.82
N ASN A 131 -8.64 -7.28 -13.05
CA ASN A 131 -7.82 -6.93 -14.20
C ASN A 131 -7.93 -5.43 -14.57
N ALA A 132 -9.06 -4.78 -14.30
CA ALA A 132 -9.20 -3.34 -14.47
C ALA A 132 -8.32 -2.60 -13.45
N ASN A 133 -8.39 -2.98 -12.17
CA ASN A 133 -7.56 -2.39 -11.11
C ASN A 133 -6.06 -2.61 -11.35
N LEU A 134 -5.67 -3.80 -11.82
CA LEU A 134 -4.27 -4.06 -12.20
C LEU A 134 -3.80 -3.10 -13.30
N LYS A 135 -4.64 -2.81 -14.30
CA LYS A 135 -4.29 -1.84 -15.36
C LYS A 135 -4.10 -0.44 -14.82
N GLU A 136 -4.89 -0.01 -13.85
CA GLU A 136 -4.73 1.29 -13.18
C GLU A 136 -3.39 1.36 -12.44
N CYS A 137 -3.05 0.32 -11.66
CA CYS A 137 -1.75 0.20 -11.01
C CYS A 137 -0.58 0.22 -12.02
N GLU A 138 -0.68 -0.54 -13.12
CA GLU A 138 0.34 -0.58 -14.18
C GLU A 138 0.47 0.78 -14.90
N ALA A 139 -0.64 1.48 -15.12
CA ALA A 139 -0.67 2.81 -15.72
C ALA A 139 -0.01 3.86 -14.81
N PHE A 140 -0.29 3.81 -13.50
CA PHE A 140 0.38 4.65 -12.51
C PHE A 140 1.89 4.36 -12.47
N PHE A 141 2.29 3.08 -12.38
CA PHE A 141 3.71 2.69 -12.37
C PHE A 141 4.49 3.20 -13.59
N SER A 142 3.83 3.22 -14.75
CA SER A 142 4.41 3.68 -16.01
C SER A 142 4.47 5.21 -16.11
N SER A 143 3.41 5.91 -15.69
CA SER A 143 3.27 7.37 -15.83
C SER A 143 3.98 8.18 -14.74
N SER A 144 4.08 7.64 -13.52
CA SER A 144 4.72 8.29 -12.37
C SER A 144 6.24 8.44 -12.48
N GLY A 145 6.88 7.78 -13.44
CA GLY A 145 8.33 7.69 -13.55
C GLY A 145 8.96 6.66 -12.61
N LEU A 146 8.16 5.95 -11.80
CA LEU A 146 8.62 4.86 -10.91
C LEU A 146 9.38 3.78 -11.68
N LYS A 147 8.89 3.37 -12.85
CA LYS A 147 9.58 2.39 -13.70
C LYS A 147 11.02 2.79 -14.05
N LYS A 148 11.20 4.02 -14.52
CA LYS A 148 12.53 4.55 -14.90
C LYS A 148 13.42 4.73 -13.66
N TRP A 149 12.84 5.17 -12.55
CA TRP A 149 13.55 5.36 -11.30
C TRP A 149 14.01 4.02 -10.68
N ARG A 150 13.12 3.03 -10.57
CA ARG A 150 13.41 1.68 -10.06
C ARG A 150 14.62 1.08 -10.78
N ASN A 151 14.60 1.09 -12.11
CA ASN A 151 15.69 0.55 -12.91
C ASN A 151 17.03 1.25 -12.62
N LYS A 152 17.01 2.56 -12.35
CA LYS A 152 18.21 3.31 -11.96
C LYS A 152 18.67 2.99 -10.54
N VAL A 153 17.75 2.82 -9.59
CA VAL A 153 18.06 2.47 -8.20
C VAL A 153 18.70 1.09 -8.12
N ILE A 154 18.12 0.09 -8.80
CA ILE A 154 18.67 -1.28 -8.84
C ILE A 154 20.06 -1.30 -9.49
N ALA A 155 20.23 -0.55 -10.60
CA ALA A 155 21.53 -0.48 -11.29
C ALA A 155 22.61 0.29 -10.51
N HIS A 156 22.21 1.14 -9.56
CA HIS A 156 23.09 2.03 -8.81
C HIS A 156 22.77 1.98 -7.31
N ASN A 157 22.80 0.78 -6.74
CA ASN A 157 22.52 0.51 -5.33
C ASN A 157 23.63 1.02 -4.37
N ASP A 158 24.36 2.04 -4.78
CA ASP A 158 25.49 2.64 -4.09
C ASP A 158 25.08 3.84 -3.23
N LEU A 159 25.64 3.92 -2.02
CA LEU A 159 25.44 4.99 -1.02
C LEU A 159 25.59 6.42 -1.59
N LYS A 160 26.30 6.59 -2.70
CA LYS A 160 26.43 7.87 -3.42
C LYS A 160 25.10 8.36 -3.99
N VAL A 161 24.18 7.49 -4.37
CA VAL A 161 22.86 7.87 -4.90
C VAL A 161 21.97 8.48 -3.80
N PHE A 162 22.03 7.95 -2.58
CA PHE A 162 21.32 8.50 -1.42
C PHE A 162 21.89 9.84 -0.96
N LYS A 163 23.23 10.00 -1.00
CA LYS A 163 23.91 11.27 -0.67
C LYS A 163 23.72 12.35 -1.74
N ASN A 164 23.51 11.98 -3.00
CA ASN A 164 23.30 12.96 -4.06
C ASN A 164 21.91 13.59 -3.97
N ARG A 165 21.87 14.88 -3.65
CA ARG A 165 20.64 15.69 -3.50
C ARG A 165 19.82 15.82 -4.80
N ALA A 166 20.38 15.46 -5.96
CA ALA A 166 19.82 15.77 -7.28
C ALA A 166 19.25 14.57 -8.07
N LYS A 167 19.36 13.32 -7.60
CA LYS A 167 18.95 12.15 -8.41
C LYS A 167 17.49 11.73 -8.17
N TYR A 168 16.62 12.30 -9.02
CA TYR A 168 15.46 11.66 -9.67
C TYR A 168 14.51 10.80 -8.82
N ILE A 169 14.19 11.18 -7.58
CA ILE A 169 13.01 10.59 -6.93
C ILE A 169 11.77 11.08 -7.70
N PRO A 170 10.89 10.19 -8.18
CA PRO A 170 9.65 10.61 -8.80
C PRO A 170 8.86 11.46 -7.81
N LYS A 171 8.38 12.62 -8.26
CA LYS A 171 7.55 13.50 -7.42
C LYS A 171 6.20 12.83 -7.22
N LEU A 172 6.10 12.01 -6.18
CA LEU A 172 4.86 11.39 -5.73
C LEU A 172 4.32 12.22 -4.58
N SER A 173 3.07 12.67 -4.69
CA SER A 173 2.35 13.22 -3.53
C SER A 173 1.90 12.08 -2.64
N ILE A 174 1.66 12.40 -1.37
CA ILE A 174 1.10 11.47 -0.38
C ILE A 174 -0.25 10.97 -0.85
N ASP A 175 -1.12 11.88 -1.33
CA ASP A 175 -2.45 11.56 -1.84
C ASP A 175 -2.39 10.50 -2.95
N VAL A 176 -1.46 10.65 -3.90
CA VAL A 176 -1.29 9.71 -5.00
C VAL A 176 -0.81 8.33 -4.51
N ILE A 177 0.06 8.29 -3.51
CA ILE A 177 0.47 6.99 -2.91
C ILE A 177 -0.72 6.37 -2.18
N GLN A 178 -1.47 7.17 -1.42
CA GLN A 178 -2.63 6.72 -0.66
C GLN A 178 -3.71 6.14 -1.58
N GLU A 179 -4.02 6.81 -2.70
CA GLU A 179 -4.97 6.30 -3.73
C GLU A 179 -4.56 4.92 -4.24
N GLN A 180 -3.27 4.72 -4.53
CA GLN A 180 -2.76 3.44 -5.02
C GLN A 180 -2.81 2.34 -3.95
N LEU A 181 -2.58 2.67 -2.68
CA LEU A 181 -2.74 1.72 -1.58
C LEU A 181 -4.20 1.39 -1.31
N SER A 182 -5.11 2.36 -1.42
CA SER A 182 -6.56 2.11 -1.35
C SER A 182 -6.99 1.11 -2.42
N LEU A 183 -6.54 1.28 -3.66
CA LEU A 183 -6.86 0.37 -4.75
C LEU A 183 -6.36 -1.07 -4.50
N LEU A 184 -5.16 -1.22 -3.92
CA LEU A 184 -4.63 -2.53 -3.53
C LEU A 184 -5.43 -3.15 -2.36
N ASN A 185 -5.83 -2.35 -1.37
CA ASN A 185 -6.67 -2.79 -0.26
C ASN A 185 -8.07 -3.19 -0.70
N GLU A 186 -8.70 -2.43 -1.60
CA GLU A 186 -9.99 -2.78 -2.19
C GLU A 186 -9.90 -4.08 -2.98
N SER A 187 -8.79 -4.26 -3.72
CA SER A 187 -8.53 -5.51 -4.44
C SER A 187 -8.33 -6.70 -3.50
N LEU A 188 -7.67 -6.49 -2.36
CA LEU A 188 -7.52 -7.50 -1.31
C LEU A 188 -8.88 -7.85 -0.67
N ASN A 189 -9.70 -6.85 -0.36
CA ASN A 189 -11.05 -7.06 0.18
C ASN A 189 -11.94 -7.81 -0.81
N TYR A 190 -11.81 -7.52 -2.10
CA TYR A 190 -12.50 -8.25 -3.17
C TYR A 190 -12.08 -9.72 -3.22
N LEU A 191 -10.79 -10.01 -3.09
CA LEU A 191 -10.25 -11.37 -3.03
C LEU A 191 -10.69 -12.14 -1.77
N GLU A 192 -10.81 -11.46 -0.62
CA GLU A 192 -11.24 -12.06 0.64
C GLU A 192 -12.76 -12.15 0.82
N ASP A 193 -13.55 -11.66 -0.14
CA ASP A 193 -15.01 -11.49 0.00
C ASP A 193 -15.41 -10.63 1.22
N LYS A 194 -14.64 -9.56 1.44
CA LYS A 194 -14.81 -8.58 2.52
C LYS A 194 -15.01 -7.17 1.99
N GLN A 195 -15.67 -7.05 0.85
CA GLN A 195 -15.90 -5.76 0.17
C GLN A 195 -16.69 -4.76 1.03
N TYR A 196 -17.46 -5.27 1.99
CA TYR A 196 -18.20 -4.49 3.00
C TYR A 196 -17.29 -3.86 4.07
N GLN A 197 -16.02 -4.26 4.16
CA GLN A 197 -15.06 -3.68 5.08
C GLN A 197 -14.35 -2.50 4.40
N VAL A 198 -14.42 -1.33 5.04
CA VAL A 198 -13.54 -0.22 4.68
C VAL A 198 -12.18 -0.50 5.32
N THR A 199 -11.20 -0.86 4.51
CA THR A 199 -9.82 -1.02 4.98
C THR A 199 -9.12 0.33 4.86
N GLN A 200 -8.89 0.98 6.01
CA GLN A 200 -8.09 2.20 6.04
C GLN A 200 -6.68 1.89 5.53
N VAL A 201 -6.14 2.76 4.68
CA VAL A 201 -4.73 2.69 4.25
C VAL A 201 -3.80 2.95 5.43
N GLU A 202 -4.28 3.74 6.40
CA GLU A 202 -3.61 4.00 7.66
C GLU A 202 -3.76 2.81 8.60
N VAL A 203 -2.64 2.24 9.04
CA VAL A 203 -2.62 1.20 10.06
C VAL A 203 -2.49 1.88 11.43
N GLY A 204 -3.41 1.59 12.34
CA GLY A 204 -3.26 2.03 13.74
C GLY A 204 -1.96 1.50 14.31
N LEU A 205 -0.98 2.38 14.50
CA LEU A 205 0.24 2.03 15.23
C LEU A 205 -0.13 1.98 16.71
N GLU A 206 -0.10 0.79 17.31
CA GLU A 206 -0.13 0.70 18.77
C GLU A 206 1.08 1.48 19.31
N PHE A 207 0.83 2.42 20.22
CA PHE A 207 1.90 3.17 20.87
C PHE A 207 2.90 2.17 21.47
N GLY A 208 4.16 2.20 21.01
CA GLY A 208 5.29 1.60 21.72
C GLY A 208 5.98 0.38 21.12
N GLU A 209 5.56 -0.15 19.98
CA GLU A 209 6.21 -1.38 19.48
C GLU A 209 7.66 -1.22 18.96
N GLY A 210 8.12 0.01 18.69
CA GLY A 210 9.46 0.27 18.17
C GLY A 210 10.45 0.90 19.15
N LEU A 211 10.05 2.00 19.80
CA LEU A 211 10.95 2.80 20.65
C LEU A 211 10.90 2.38 22.13
N ASP A 212 9.76 1.92 22.62
CA ASP A 212 9.63 1.56 24.04
C ASP A 212 10.35 0.25 24.34
N LYS A 213 10.29 -0.75 23.43
CA LYS A 213 11.14 -1.96 23.51
C LYS A 213 12.64 -1.66 23.43
N TYR A 214 13.04 -0.68 22.61
CA TYR A 214 14.45 -0.26 22.52
C TYR A 214 14.92 0.49 23.78
N ARG A 215 14.02 1.29 24.37
CA ARG A 215 14.25 1.98 25.64
C ARG A 215 14.30 1.02 26.83
N GLU A 216 13.38 0.06 26.90
CA GLU A 216 13.41 -1.04 27.89
C GLU A 216 14.71 -1.86 27.77
N MET A 217 15.19 -2.12 26.55
CA MET A 217 16.51 -2.75 26.34
C MET A 217 17.67 -1.90 26.87
N LEU A 218 17.63 -0.57 26.70
CA LEU A 218 18.66 0.34 27.20
C LEU A 218 18.63 0.51 28.72
N ASP A 219 17.44 0.49 29.33
CA ASP A 219 17.25 0.56 30.78
C ASP A 219 17.59 -0.80 31.47
N SER A 220 17.79 -1.86 30.67
CA SER A 220 18.21 -3.19 31.12
C SER A 220 19.72 -3.51 30.94
N LEU A 221 20.51 -2.52 30.50
CA LEU A 221 21.98 -2.56 30.38
C LEU A 221 22.65 -1.71 31.46
#